data_AF-A0A7C6WV06-F1
#
_entry.id   AF-A0A7C6WV06-F1
#
_cell.length_a   1.000
_cell.length_b   1.000
_cell.length_c   1.000
_cell.angle_alpha   90.00
_cell.angle_beta   90.00
_cell.angle_gamma   90.00
#
_symmetry.space_group_name_H-M   'P 1'
#
loop_
_entity.id
_entity.type
_entity.pdbx_description
1 polymer ?
#
loop_
_entity_poly.entity_id
_entity_poly.type
_entity_poly.pdbx_seq_one_letter_code
_entity_poly.pdbx_strand_id
1 'polypeptide(L)'
;MVEYTYNPLNQLTQFKGADGTVTNYTYTPDGMRRSKTTKGVTTQFYWDRGYISNEETNNILTATNFIGAGGIFGRQTTSNTSYMLKNGHGDVVSLVSGGEETKTYDYTAYGVEKTPDPNDTNPFRYCAEYFDKETETYYLRARYYDPNIGRFISEDPAEDGFNWYVYCDNNPVNLIDFLGLAPSVMEAALISDHVYNHVWDEKIDSR
;
A
#
# COMPACT_ATOMS: atom_id res chain seq x y z
N MET A 1 9.68 22.35 7.68
CA MET A 1 9.49 22.17 6.22
C MET A 1 9.43 20.68 5.97
N VAL A 2 8.58 20.23 5.05
CA VAL A 2 8.54 18.83 4.61
C VAL A 2 9.43 18.69 3.38
N GLU A 3 10.26 17.64 3.31
CA GLU A 3 11.17 17.38 2.20
C GLU A 3 11.02 15.92 1.72
N TYR A 4 10.99 15.72 0.40
CA TYR A 4 10.96 14.42 -0.26
C TYR A 4 12.21 14.28 -1.13
N THR A 5 12.90 13.14 -1.06
CA THR A 5 14.09 12.85 -1.87
C THR A 5 13.88 11.59 -2.69
N TYR A 6 14.15 11.68 -3.99
CA TYR A 6 13.94 10.60 -4.95
C TYR A 6 15.27 10.10 -5.53
N ASN A 7 15.30 8.82 -5.91
CA ASN A 7 16.40 8.27 -6.70
C ASN A 7 16.21 8.52 -8.22
N PRO A 8 17.20 8.20 -9.08
CA PRO A 8 17.05 8.35 -10.53
C PRO A 8 15.95 7.50 -11.19
N LEU A 9 15.38 6.53 -10.47
CA LEU A 9 14.24 5.72 -10.90
C LEU A 9 12.90 6.32 -10.42
N ASN A 10 12.90 7.56 -9.94
CA ASN A 10 11.74 8.26 -9.40
C ASN A 10 11.08 7.59 -8.17
N GLN A 11 11.86 6.82 -7.40
CA GLN A 11 11.38 6.19 -6.16
C GLN A 11 11.72 7.04 -4.94
N LEU A 12 10.78 7.19 -4.01
CA LEU A 12 10.96 7.98 -2.78
C LEU A 12 11.98 7.31 -1.85
N THR A 13 13.18 7.83 -1.74
CA THR A 13 14.23 7.26 -0.86
C THR A 13 14.25 7.86 0.53
N GLN A 14 13.78 9.09 0.69
CA GLN A 14 13.71 9.74 2.00
C GLN A 14 12.53 10.70 2.09
N PHE A 15 11.86 10.66 3.23
CA PHE A 15 10.93 11.67 3.69
C PHE A 15 11.47 12.32 4.97
N LYS A 16 11.36 13.65 5.06
CA LYS A 16 11.66 14.41 6.25
C LYS A 16 10.46 15.26 6.62
N GLY A 17 9.83 14.90 7.73
CA GLY A 17 8.66 15.58 8.27
C GLY A 17 8.99 16.96 8.82
N ALA A 18 7.95 17.79 8.97
CA ALA A 18 8.09 19.13 9.54
C ALA A 18 8.55 19.12 11.01
N ASP A 19 8.30 18.01 11.71
CA ASP A 19 8.75 17.72 13.07
C ASP A 19 10.24 17.28 13.14
N GLY A 20 10.90 17.16 11.99
CA GLY A 20 12.28 16.67 11.87
C GLY A 20 12.41 15.15 11.85
N THR A 21 11.30 14.40 11.89
CA THR A 21 11.33 12.93 11.73
C THR A 21 11.81 12.60 10.32
N VAL A 22 12.85 11.76 10.23
CA VAL A 22 13.35 11.26 8.95
C VAL A 22 12.95 9.79 8.81
N THR A 23 12.38 9.47 7.64
CA THR A 23 12.11 8.11 7.20
C THR A 23 12.89 7.84 5.93
N ASN A 24 13.66 6.75 5.92
CA ASN A 24 14.37 6.30 4.71
C ASN A 24 13.69 5.06 4.16
N TYR A 25 13.64 4.93 2.84
CA TYR A 25 13.07 3.78 2.16
C TYR A 25 14.12 3.13 1.27
N THR A 26 14.03 1.80 1.14
CA THR A 26 14.84 1.05 0.17
C THR A 26 13.94 0.19 -0.70
N TYR A 27 14.43 -0.15 -1.88
CA TYR A 27 13.68 -0.88 -2.90
C TYR A 27 14.48 -2.09 -3.36
N THR A 28 13.76 -3.14 -3.76
CA THR A 28 14.31 -4.28 -4.46
C THR A 28 14.59 -3.91 -5.93
N PRO A 29 15.40 -4.71 -6.66
CA PRO A 29 15.69 -4.44 -8.07
C PRO A 29 14.46 -4.41 -8.98
N ASP A 30 13.40 -5.14 -8.62
CA ASP A 30 12.08 -5.16 -9.26
C ASP A 30 11.18 -3.97 -8.87
N GLY A 31 11.68 -3.06 -8.03
CA GLY A 31 11.02 -1.80 -7.70
C GLY A 31 10.06 -1.86 -6.51
N MET A 32 9.88 -3.03 -5.89
CA MET A 32 9.06 -3.15 -4.68
C MET A 32 9.81 -2.60 -3.46
N ARG A 33 9.09 -1.95 -2.54
CA ARG A 33 9.68 -1.43 -1.32
C ARG A 33 10.20 -2.59 -0.47
N ARG A 34 11.51 -2.60 -0.25
CA ARG A 34 12.21 -3.61 0.55
C ARG A 34 12.16 -3.26 2.04
N SER A 35 12.29 -1.99 2.38
CA SER A 35 12.29 -1.57 3.77
C SER A 35 11.90 -0.11 3.96
N LYS A 36 11.53 0.22 5.20
CA LYS A 36 11.48 1.58 5.70
C LYS A 36 12.16 1.69 7.06
N THR A 37 12.86 2.79 7.29
CA THR A 37 13.53 3.08 8.56
C THR A 37 13.06 4.43 9.09
N THR A 38 12.26 4.40 10.16
CA THR A 38 11.71 5.58 10.82
C THR A 38 12.21 5.63 12.26
N LYS A 39 12.79 6.77 12.69
CA LYS A 39 13.29 6.96 14.06
C LYS A 39 14.24 5.82 14.52
N GLY A 40 15.05 5.30 13.60
CA GLY A 40 16.02 4.22 13.85
C GLY A 40 15.42 2.80 13.87
N VAL A 41 14.11 2.65 13.70
CA VAL A 41 13.44 1.35 13.58
C VAL A 41 13.29 0.99 12.11
N THR A 42 13.91 -0.10 11.69
CA THR A 42 13.81 -0.62 10.32
C THR A 42 12.78 -1.74 10.25
N THR A 43 11.77 -1.55 9.41
CA THR A 43 10.82 -2.58 9.01
C THR A 43 11.17 -3.06 7.61
N GLN A 44 11.43 -4.36 7.48
CA GLN A 44 11.66 -5.06 6.22
C GLN A 44 10.32 -5.62 5.73
N PHE A 45 10.09 -5.54 4.42
CA PHE A 45 8.88 -6.06 3.78
C PHE A 45 9.23 -7.25 2.88
N TYR A 46 8.41 -8.31 2.97
CA TYR A 46 8.44 -9.43 2.05
C TYR A 46 7.17 -9.43 1.22
N TRP A 47 7.28 -9.84 -0.03
CA TRP A 47 6.23 -9.71 -1.03
C TRP A 47 5.82 -11.08 -1.57
N ASP A 48 4.53 -11.25 -1.79
CA ASP A 48 3.94 -12.39 -2.49
C ASP A 48 2.81 -11.87 -3.39
N ARG A 49 2.84 -12.21 -4.69
CA ARG A 49 1.87 -11.76 -5.71
C ARG A 49 1.59 -10.25 -5.71
N GLY A 50 2.62 -9.44 -5.45
CA GLY A 50 2.49 -7.99 -5.36
C GLY A 50 1.80 -7.47 -4.09
N TYR A 51 1.61 -8.32 -3.07
CA TYR A 51 1.14 -7.93 -1.74
C TYR A 51 2.24 -8.10 -0.70
N ILE A 52 2.23 -7.27 0.35
CA ILE A 52 3.14 -7.44 1.48
C ILE A 52 2.69 -8.67 2.28
N SER A 53 3.43 -9.77 2.18
CA SER A 53 3.14 -11.01 2.90
C SER A 53 3.64 -10.97 4.33
N ASN A 54 4.79 -10.36 4.58
CA ASN A 54 5.40 -10.32 5.90
C ASN A 54 6.10 -8.98 6.19
N GLU A 55 6.13 -8.64 7.49
CA GLU A 55 6.89 -7.51 8.02
C GLU A 55 7.80 -7.98 9.14
N GLU A 56 9.07 -7.61 9.06
CA GLU A 56 10.10 -7.97 10.03
C GLU A 56 10.77 -6.72 10.58
N THR A 57 10.97 -6.68 11.90
CA THR A 57 11.71 -5.62 12.59
C THR A 57 12.72 -6.27 13.53
N ASN A 58 13.99 -5.86 13.48
CA ASN A 58 15.07 -6.42 14.31
C ASN A 58 15.20 -7.96 14.20
N ASN A 59 15.08 -8.52 12.98
CA ASN A 59 15.08 -9.96 12.73
C ASN A 59 13.94 -10.74 13.41
N ILE A 60 12.89 -10.05 13.85
CA ILE A 60 11.69 -10.65 14.42
C ILE A 60 10.54 -10.40 13.44
N LEU A 61 9.87 -11.47 13.04
CA LEU A 61 8.66 -11.39 12.24
C LEU A 61 7.56 -10.71 13.06
N THR A 62 7.27 -9.46 12.73
CA THR A 62 6.30 -8.61 13.44
C THR A 62 4.88 -8.75 12.91
N ALA A 63 4.73 -9.10 11.62
CA ALA A 63 3.43 -9.43 11.05
C ALA A 63 3.53 -10.42 9.88
N THR A 64 2.47 -11.21 9.73
CA THR A 64 2.16 -12.06 8.58
C THR A 64 0.77 -11.68 8.07
N ASN A 65 0.64 -11.37 6.79
CA ASN A 65 -0.62 -10.99 6.17
C ASN A 65 -1.19 -12.17 5.37
N PHE A 66 -2.49 -12.39 5.49
CA PHE A 66 -3.20 -13.43 4.77
C PHE A 66 -3.72 -12.86 3.45
N ILE A 67 -3.31 -13.49 2.35
CA ILE A 67 -3.61 -13.06 0.98
C ILE A 67 -4.60 -14.04 0.37
N GLY A 68 -5.66 -13.52 -0.23
CA GLY A 68 -6.68 -14.28 -0.95
C GLY A 68 -6.95 -13.68 -2.32
N ALA A 69 -8.00 -14.17 -3.00
CA ALA A 69 -8.35 -13.70 -4.34
C ALA A 69 -8.65 -12.18 -4.43
N GLY A 70 -9.06 -11.57 -3.31
CA GLY A 70 -9.32 -10.13 -3.18
C GLY A 70 -8.17 -9.35 -2.51
N GLY A 71 -6.94 -9.87 -2.58
CA GLY A 71 -5.77 -9.32 -1.92
C GLY A 71 -5.71 -9.65 -0.42
N ILE A 72 -5.06 -8.78 0.36
CA ILE A 72 -4.88 -8.97 1.80
C ILE A 72 -6.24 -8.91 2.52
N PHE A 73 -6.58 -9.93 3.30
CA PHE A 73 -7.83 -9.99 4.06
C PHE A 73 -7.64 -10.27 5.56
N GLY A 74 -6.42 -10.58 5.99
CA GLY A 74 -6.10 -10.73 7.40
C GLY A 74 -4.66 -10.37 7.71
N ARG A 75 -4.39 -10.12 8.99
CA ARG A 75 -3.07 -9.77 9.52
C ARG A 75 -2.90 -10.41 10.89
N GLN A 76 -1.89 -11.26 11.01
CA GLN A 76 -1.39 -11.79 12.25
C GLN A 76 -0.17 -10.99 12.69
N THR A 77 -0.26 -10.32 13.83
CA THR A 77 0.86 -9.69 14.53
C THR A 77 1.40 -10.64 15.61
N THR A 78 2.44 -10.23 16.33
CA THR A 78 2.99 -11.01 17.45
C THR A 78 2.00 -11.22 18.60
N SER A 79 0.96 -10.39 18.72
CA SER A 79 0.00 -10.44 19.82
C SER A 79 -1.42 -10.83 19.41
N ASN A 80 -1.84 -10.46 18.20
CA ASN A 80 -3.24 -10.60 17.77
C ASN A 80 -3.34 -10.99 16.29
N THR A 81 -4.43 -11.67 15.94
CA THR A 81 -4.83 -11.91 14.55
C THR A 81 -6.12 -11.16 14.27
N SER A 82 -6.13 -10.33 13.24
CA SER A 82 -7.29 -9.54 12.83
C SER A 82 -7.63 -9.78 11.36
N TYR A 83 -8.92 -9.80 11.05
CA TYR A 83 -9.45 -9.93 9.70
C TYR A 83 -10.06 -8.61 9.26
N MET A 84 -9.86 -8.27 7.99
CA MET A 84 -10.31 -7.03 7.38
C MET A 84 -11.60 -7.27 6.61
N LEU A 85 -12.65 -6.55 6.97
CA LEU A 85 -13.88 -6.49 6.19
C LEU A 85 -13.79 -5.31 5.23
N LYS A 86 -14.14 -5.54 3.96
CA LYS A 86 -14.03 -4.55 2.89
C LYS A 86 -15.38 -4.17 2.32
N ASN A 87 -15.51 -2.94 1.84
CA ASN A 87 -16.66 -2.54 1.01
C ASN A 87 -16.50 -3.04 -0.44
N GLY A 88 -17.46 -2.72 -1.32
CA GLY A 88 -17.39 -3.10 -2.74
C GLY A 88 -16.26 -2.44 -3.54
N HIS A 89 -15.71 -1.33 -3.05
CA HIS A 89 -14.53 -0.66 -3.59
C HIS A 89 -13.22 -1.28 -3.06
N GLY A 90 -13.28 -2.24 -2.13
CA GLY A 90 -12.09 -2.87 -1.54
C GLY A 90 -11.47 -2.10 -0.36
N ASP A 91 -12.10 -1.02 0.09
CA ASP A 91 -11.64 -0.27 1.26
C ASP A 91 -11.91 -1.06 2.53
N VAL A 92 -10.94 -1.14 3.43
CA VAL A 92 -11.11 -1.78 4.73
C VAL A 92 -12.04 -0.92 5.60
N VAL A 93 -13.25 -1.40 5.87
CA VAL A 93 -14.26 -0.68 6.66
C VAL A 93 -14.33 -1.14 8.12
N SER A 94 -13.83 -2.35 8.42
CA SER A 94 -13.85 -2.89 9.78
C SER A 94 -12.73 -3.91 10.01
N LEU A 95 -12.24 -3.99 11.24
CA LEU A 95 -11.37 -5.06 11.73
C LEU A 95 -12.12 -5.96 12.71
N VAL A 96 -11.97 -7.27 12.54
CA VAL A 96 -12.54 -8.28 13.43
C VAL A 96 -11.44 -9.14 14.01
N SER A 97 -11.41 -9.30 15.34
CA SER A 97 -10.44 -10.13 16.06
C SER A 97 -11.18 -10.97 17.10
N GLY A 98 -10.96 -12.30 17.09
CA GLY A 98 -11.64 -13.20 18.01
C GLY A 98 -13.17 -13.24 17.86
N GLY A 99 -13.70 -12.79 16.73
CA GLY A 99 -15.15 -12.71 16.46
C GLY A 99 -15.78 -11.36 16.82
N GLU A 100 -15.04 -10.44 17.42
CA GLU A 100 -15.53 -9.11 17.81
C GLU A 100 -14.98 -8.04 16.86
N GLU A 101 -15.81 -7.06 16.52
CA GLU A 101 -15.38 -5.87 15.80
C GLU A 101 -14.53 -5.00 16.72
N THR A 102 -13.26 -4.80 16.36
CA THR A 102 -12.29 -4.05 17.16
C THR A 102 -12.10 -2.62 16.65
N LYS A 103 -12.45 -2.36 15.39
CA LYS A 103 -12.27 -1.06 14.77
C LYS A 103 -13.14 -0.88 13.53
N THR A 104 -13.58 0.34 13.28
CA THR A 104 -14.25 0.76 12.05
C THR A 104 -13.48 1.88 11.37
N TYR A 105 -13.63 1.99 10.06
CA TYR A 105 -13.05 3.07 9.26
C TYR A 105 -14.11 3.67 8.34
N ASP A 106 -14.05 4.98 8.19
CA ASP A 106 -14.85 5.74 7.24
C ASP A 106 -13.94 6.64 6.42
N TYR A 107 -14.14 6.64 5.10
CA TYR A 107 -13.32 7.42 4.18
C TYR A 107 -14.14 8.47 3.42
N THR A 108 -13.44 9.48 2.91
CA THR A 108 -13.92 10.30 1.80
C THR A 108 -13.75 9.55 0.47
N ALA A 109 -14.27 10.11 -0.62
CA ALA A 109 -14.14 9.52 -1.95
C ALA A 109 -12.68 9.33 -2.42
N TYR A 110 -11.74 10.11 -1.89
CA TYR A 110 -10.32 10.04 -2.21
C TYR A 110 -9.50 9.26 -1.16
N GLY A 111 -10.15 8.58 -0.21
CA GLY A 111 -9.46 7.74 0.76
C GLY A 111 -8.95 8.46 2.02
N VAL A 112 -9.34 9.72 2.25
CA VAL A 112 -9.04 10.38 3.55
C VAL A 112 -9.92 9.77 4.64
N GLU A 113 -9.30 9.20 5.67
CA GLU A 113 -10.00 8.67 6.85
C GLU A 113 -10.61 9.81 7.68
N LYS A 114 -11.90 9.73 8.00
CA LYS A 114 -12.64 10.82 8.67
C LYS A 114 -12.33 10.94 10.17
N THR A 115 -12.08 9.81 10.83
CA THR A 115 -11.80 9.73 12.27
C THR A 115 -10.54 8.92 12.52
N PRO A 116 -9.36 9.43 12.10
CA PRO A 116 -8.11 8.71 12.24
C PRO A 116 -7.74 8.54 13.72
N ASP A 117 -7.42 7.32 14.10
CA ASP A 117 -6.88 7.00 15.42
C ASP A 117 -5.33 6.93 15.35
N PRO A 118 -4.61 7.82 16.07
CA PRO A 118 -3.15 7.83 16.08
C PRO A 118 -2.53 6.50 16.54
N ASN A 119 -3.22 5.74 17.39
CA ASN A 119 -2.74 4.47 17.95
C ASN A 119 -3.05 3.26 17.07
N ASP A 120 -3.71 3.47 15.92
CA ASP A 120 -4.01 2.39 15.00
C ASP A 120 -2.74 1.67 14.52
N THR A 121 -2.67 0.36 14.63
CA THR A 121 -1.50 -0.38 14.16
C THR A 121 -1.73 -1.07 12.82
N ASN A 122 -2.95 -1.01 12.27
CA ASN A 122 -3.25 -1.58 10.97
C ASN A 122 -2.81 -0.62 9.84
N PRO A 123 -1.87 -1.04 8.97
CA PRO A 123 -1.45 -0.21 7.85
C PRO A 123 -2.39 -0.31 6.64
N PHE A 124 -3.12 -1.41 6.48
CA PHE A 124 -3.94 -1.64 5.27
C PHE A 124 -5.31 -0.98 5.40
N ARG A 125 -5.56 0.07 4.60
CA ARG A 125 -6.75 0.94 4.76
C ARG A 125 -7.55 1.06 3.46
N TYR A 126 -7.55 2.23 2.83
CA TYR A 126 -8.22 2.48 1.56
C TYR A 126 -7.69 1.53 0.47
N CYS A 127 -8.59 0.90 -0.29
CA CYS A 127 -8.29 -0.21 -1.21
C CYS A 127 -7.44 -1.36 -0.63
N ALA A 128 -7.38 -1.50 0.70
CA ALA A 128 -6.47 -2.40 1.41
C ALA A 128 -4.97 -2.15 1.13
N GLU A 129 -4.62 -0.91 0.79
CA GLU A 129 -3.24 -0.51 0.50
C GLU A 129 -2.50 -0.01 1.75
N TYR A 130 -1.18 -0.13 1.74
CA TYR A 130 -0.33 0.18 2.89
C TYR A 130 -0.24 1.70 3.11
N PHE A 131 -0.81 2.18 4.21
CA PHE A 131 -0.76 3.58 4.63
C PHE A 131 0.48 3.87 5.48
N ASP A 132 1.33 4.77 4.99
CA ASP A 132 2.48 5.27 5.72
C ASP A 132 2.08 6.49 6.55
N LYS A 133 1.94 6.26 7.87
CA LYS A 133 1.58 7.32 8.83
C LYS A 133 2.55 8.49 8.83
N GLU A 134 3.83 8.25 8.57
CA GLU A 134 4.84 9.29 8.57
C GLU A 134 4.64 10.32 7.45
N THR A 135 4.15 9.90 6.29
CA THR A 135 3.94 10.72 5.09
C THR A 135 2.48 11.04 4.86
N GLU A 136 1.56 10.36 5.55
CA GLU A 136 0.12 10.37 5.32
C GLU A 136 -0.28 9.95 3.90
N THR A 137 0.47 9.02 3.31
CA THR A 137 0.27 8.54 1.93
C THR A 137 0.05 7.04 1.86
N TYR A 138 -0.58 6.60 0.77
CA TYR A 138 -0.72 5.20 0.40
C TYR A 138 0.44 4.78 -0.50
N TYR A 139 1.12 3.69 -0.16
CA TYR A 139 2.12 3.09 -1.02
C TYR A 139 1.46 2.18 -2.05
N LEU A 140 1.45 2.61 -3.31
CA LEU A 140 0.87 1.90 -4.44
C LEU A 140 1.97 1.30 -5.33
N ARG A 141 3.02 0.76 -4.73
CA ARG A 141 4.16 0.12 -5.42
C ARG A 141 5.00 1.11 -6.24
N ALA A 142 4.57 1.47 -7.45
CA ALA A 142 5.33 2.39 -8.31
C ALA A 142 5.32 3.82 -7.77
N ARG A 143 4.25 4.22 -7.08
CA ARG A 143 4.06 5.60 -6.59
C ARG A 143 3.46 5.65 -5.19
N TYR A 144 3.57 6.82 -4.58
CA TYR A 144 2.89 7.18 -3.33
C TYR A 144 1.72 8.10 -3.66
N TYR A 145 0.54 7.73 -3.19
CA TYR A 145 -0.71 8.46 -3.37
C TYR A 145 -1.04 9.27 -2.11
N ASP A 146 -1.23 10.58 -2.24
CA ASP A 146 -1.67 11.45 -1.16
C ASP A 146 -3.19 11.66 -1.23
N PRO A 147 -3.96 11.07 -0.30
CA PRO A 147 -5.41 11.20 -0.29
C PRO A 147 -5.88 12.62 0.06
N ASN A 148 -5.08 13.41 0.80
CA ASN A 148 -5.48 14.75 1.24
C ASN A 148 -5.58 15.74 0.07
N ILE A 149 -4.73 15.56 -0.95
CA ILE A 149 -4.76 16.35 -2.19
C ILE A 149 -5.35 15.57 -3.37
N GLY A 150 -5.64 14.28 -3.19
CA GLY A 150 -6.25 13.40 -4.20
C GLY A 150 -5.37 13.09 -5.40
N ARG A 151 -4.03 13.05 -5.24
CA ARG A 151 -3.06 12.92 -6.33
C ARG A 151 -1.80 12.15 -5.90
N PHE A 152 -1.02 11.69 -6.87
CA PHE A 152 0.31 11.15 -6.61
C PHE A 152 1.31 12.25 -6.22
N ILE A 153 2.30 11.91 -5.39
CA ILE A 153 3.37 12.85 -4.98
C ILE A 153 4.60 12.81 -5.90
N SER A 154 4.60 11.93 -6.89
CA SER A 154 5.62 11.78 -7.92
C SER A 154 4.97 11.60 -9.30
N GLU A 155 5.70 11.96 -10.35
CA GLU A 155 5.26 11.75 -11.74
C GLU A 155 5.08 10.26 -12.05
N ASP A 156 4.17 9.96 -12.98
CA ASP A 156 3.95 8.63 -13.54
C ASP A 156 5.20 8.12 -14.28
N PRO A 157 5.83 7.01 -13.84
CA PRO A 157 6.95 6.42 -14.58
C PRO A 157 6.57 5.93 -15.98
N ALA A 158 5.29 5.66 -16.24
CA ALA A 158 4.80 5.30 -17.57
C ALA A 158 4.55 6.52 -18.47
N GLU A 159 4.58 7.74 -17.91
CA GLU A 159 4.29 9.02 -18.59
C GLU A 159 2.96 9.00 -19.36
N ASP A 160 1.97 8.24 -18.88
CA ASP A 160 0.70 8.05 -19.57
C ASP A 160 -0.27 9.24 -19.35
N GLY A 161 -1.00 9.60 -20.40
CA GLY A 161 -1.96 10.70 -20.40
C GLY A 161 -1.36 12.11 -20.31
N PHE A 162 -2.24 13.09 -20.02
CA PHE A 162 -1.87 14.51 -19.97
C PHE A 162 -1.46 15.01 -18.57
N ASN A 163 -1.73 14.22 -17.53
CA ASN A 163 -1.49 14.61 -16.15
C ASN A 163 -0.91 13.44 -15.36
N TRP A 164 0.41 13.44 -15.19
CA TRP A 164 1.17 12.35 -14.58
C TRP A 164 1.01 12.23 -13.06
N TYR A 165 0.13 13.01 -12.45
CA TYR A 165 -0.18 12.94 -11.02
C TYR A 165 -1.64 12.60 -10.74
N VAL A 166 -2.45 12.34 -11.77
CA VAL A 166 -3.88 12.04 -11.58
C VAL A 166 -4.03 10.69 -10.90
N TYR A 167 -4.84 10.63 -9.84
CA TYR A 167 -5.27 9.37 -9.26
C TYR A 167 -6.61 8.96 -9.87
N CYS A 168 -6.67 7.73 -10.37
CA CYS A 168 -7.91 7.12 -10.84
C CYS A 168 -8.71 7.93 -11.88
N ASP A 169 -8.05 8.66 -12.78
CA ASP A 169 -8.70 9.58 -13.74
C ASP A 169 -9.71 10.56 -13.09
N ASN A 170 -9.47 10.95 -11.84
CA ASN A 170 -10.39 11.71 -10.98
C ASN A 170 -11.75 11.03 -10.72
N ASN A 171 -11.81 9.70 -10.87
CA ASN A 171 -12.96 8.87 -10.55
C ASN A 171 -12.62 7.75 -9.53
N PRO A 172 -12.11 8.10 -8.33
CA PRO A 172 -11.66 7.16 -7.31
C PRO A 172 -12.80 6.40 -6.61
N VAL A 173 -14.06 6.63 -6.99
CA VAL A 173 -15.21 5.86 -6.47
C VAL A 173 -15.44 4.60 -7.30
N ASN A 174 -15.06 4.63 -8.59
CA ASN A 174 -15.30 3.54 -9.53
C ASN A 174 -14.01 2.85 -9.98
N LEU A 175 -12.85 3.48 -9.77
CA LEU A 175 -11.56 3.04 -10.28
C LEU A 175 -10.55 2.93 -9.14
N ILE A 176 -9.64 1.98 -9.30
CA ILE A 176 -8.54 1.70 -8.38
C ILE A 176 -7.27 1.57 -9.20
N ASP A 177 -6.18 2.11 -8.67
CA ASP A 177 -4.84 1.93 -9.24
C ASP A 177 -3.99 1.07 -8.30
N PHE A 178 -3.96 -0.24 -8.56
CA PHE A 178 -3.27 -1.22 -7.71
C PHE A 178 -1.74 -1.11 -7.78
N LEU A 179 -1.22 -0.77 -8.96
CA LEU A 179 0.23 -0.70 -9.20
C LEU A 179 0.78 0.72 -9.16
N GLY A 180 -0.09 1.72 -8.97
CA GLY A 180 0.28 3.12 -9.08
C GLY A 180 0.77 3.45 -10.48
N LEU A 181 0.16 2.91 -11.53
CA LEU A 181 0.55 3.09 -12.93
C LEU A 181 -0.65 3.40 -13.83
N ALA A 182 -1.77 2.71 -13.63
CA ALA A 182 -2.95 2.91 -14.44
C ALA A 182 -4.21 2.49 -13.67
N PRO A 183 -5.30 3.26 -13.79
CA PRO A 183 -6.55 2.89 -13.17
C PRO A 183 -7.19 1.66 -13.82
N SER A 184 -7.91 0.91 -13.00
CA SER A 184 -8.70 -0.23 -13.42
C SER A 184 -10.00 -0.27 -12.64
N VAL A 185 -11.06 -0.82 -13.25
CA VAL A 185 -12.25 -1.21 -12.49
C VAL A 185 -11.89 -2.41 -11.61
N MET A 186 -12.45 -2.49 -10.39
CA MET A 186 -12.11 -3.53 -9.42
C MET A 186 -12.17 -4.96 -10.01
N GLU A 187 -13.17 -5.27 -10.83
CA GLU A 187 -13.28 -6.59 -11.49
C GLU A 187 -12.08 -6.89 -12.41
N ALA A 188 -11.54 -5.87 -13.08
CA ALA A 188 -10.35 -6.00 -13.91
C ALA A 188 -9.05 -6.03 -13.10
N ALA A 189 -8.97 -5.34 -11.95
CA ALA A 189 -7.84 -5.43 -11.01
C ALA A 189 -7.67 -6.86 -10.48
N LEU A 190 -8.79 -7.50 -10.09
CA LEU A 190 -8.84 -8.89 -9.63
C LEU A 190 -8.49 -9.90 -10.75
N ILE A 191 -8.86 -9.60 -12.00
CA ILE A 191 -8.50 -10.42 -13.17
C ILE A 191 -7.04 -10.18 -13.61
N SER A 192 -6.50 -8.96 -13.46
CA SER A 192 -5.10 -8.66 -13.73
C SER A 192 -4.16 -9.45 -12.80
N ASP A 193 -4.55 -9.67 -11.54
CA ASP A 193 -3.83 -10.56 -10.61
C ASP A 193 -3.81 -12.02 -11.08
N HIS A 194 -4.86 -12.47 -11.77
CA HIS A 194 -4.96 -13.83 -12.31
C HIS A 194 -4.20 -14.00 -13.64
N VAL A 195 -4.12 -12.95 -14.47
CA VAL A 195 -3.49 -13.01 -15.80
C VAL A 195 -1.98 -12.72 -15.74
N TYR A 196 -1.51 -11.77 -14.92
CA TYR A 196 -0.07 -11.48 -14.86
C TYR A 196 0.74 -12.52 -14.07
N ASN A 197 0.14 -13.18 -13.07
CA ASN A 197 0.85 -14.20 -12.27
C ASN A 197 0.90 -15.58 -12.94
N HIS A 198 0.05 -15.87 -13.94
CA HIS A 198 0.12 -17.14 -14.67
C HIS A 198 1.26 -17.17 -15.72
N VAL A 199 1.74 -16.00 -16.14
CA VAL A 199 2.81 -15.90 -17.16
C VAL A 199 4.20 -16.17 -16.57
N TRP A 200 4.37 -16.05 -15.25
CA TRP A 200 5.65 -16.27 -14.58
C TRP A 200 5.90 -17.74 -14.19
N ASP A 201 4.85 -18.53 -13.96
CA ASP A 201 4.99 -19.96 -13.63
C ASP A 201 5.33 -20.83 -14.86
N GLU A 202 4.93 -20.43 -16.07
CA GLU A 202 5.20 -21.22 -17.28
C GLU A 202 6.64 -21.08 -17.81
N LYS A 203 7.45 -20.12 -17.31
CA LYS A 203 8.82 -19.88 -17.80
C LYS A 203 9.94 -20.51 -16.97
N ILE A 204 9.62 -21.16 -15.85
CA ILE A 204 10.65 -21.81 -15.00
C ILE A 204 10.86 -23.29 -15.35
N ASP A 205 9.97 -23.91 -16.15
CA ASP A 205 10.09 -25.34 -16.51
C ASP A 205 10.47 -25.61 -17.98
N SER A 206 11.30 -24.75 -18.58
CA SER A 206 11.98 -25.11 -19.83
C SER A 206 13.34 -24.44 -20.00
N ARG A 207 14.35 -24.99 -19.31
CA ARG A 207 15.70 -25.29 -19.84
C ARG A 207 16.64 -25.83 -18.77
#